data_AF-A0A7S2AP15-F1
#
_entry.id   AF-A0A7S2AP15-F1
#
_cell.length_a   1.000
_cell.length_b   1.000
_cell.length_c   1.000
_cell.angle_alpha   90.00
_cell.angle_beta   90.00
_cell.angle_gamma   90.00
#
_symmetry.space_group_name_H-M   'P 1'
#
loop_
_entity.id
_entity.type
_entity.pdbx_description
1 polymer ?
#
loop_
_entity_poly.entity_id
_entity_poly.type
_entity_poly.pdbx_seq_one_letter_code
_entity_poly.pdbx_strand_id
1 'polypeptide(L)'
;DEETGVSRSKVAWYCDAQPDVAVAKAREWAPEGHTSTSSTSTLAKLACFVDDGGGMSALDGTVLAHQADVVASWLHGRHGVTDWNNALKLGFDAKALSWPDWLASAPVAPLLPRAVHAPGELVAPVTEEA
;
A
#
# COMPACT_ATOMS: atom_id res chain seq x y z
N ASP A 1 -10.59 -2.76 3.81
CA ASP A 1 -11.58 -1.79 4.28
C ASP A 1 -10.98 -1.12 5.49
N GLU A 2 -10.85 0.21 5.46
CA GLU A 2 -10.12 0.96 6.48
C GLU A 2 -10.83 0.92 7.84
N GLU A 3 -12.15 0.87 7.86
CA GLU A 3 -12.94 0.83 9.10
C GLU A 3 -12.96 -0.57 9.71
N THR A 4 -13.34 -1.57 8.91
CA THR A 4 -13.61 -2.93 9.40
C THR A 4 -12.39 -3.85 9.37
N GLY A 5 -11.32 -3.47 8.68
CA GLY A 5 -10.13 -4.32 8.47
C GLY A 5 -10.37 -5.49 7.50
N VAL A 6 -11.58 -5.63 6.94
CA VAL A 6 -11.92 -6.71 6.00
C VAL A 6 -11.17 -6.52 4.69
N SER A 7 -10.51 -7.58 4.21
CA SER A 7 -9.83 -7.55 2.92
C SER A 7 -10.83 -7.37 1.78
N ARG A 8 -10.57 -6.39 0.90
CA ARG A 8 -11.36 -6.15 -0.32
C ARG A 8 -10.79 -6.86 -1.56
N SER A 9 -9.70 -7.61 -1.40
CA SER A 9 -9.07 -8.37 -2.48
C SER A 9 -8.62 -9.75 -2.00
N LYS A 10 -8.27 -10.60 -2.96
CA LYS A 10 -7.36 -11.73 -2.67
C LYS A 10 -5.99 -11.16 -2.27
N VAL A 11 -5.31 -11.83 -1.36
CA VAL A 11 -3.95 -11.46 -0.97
C VAL A 11 -3.00 -11.75 -2.13
N ALA A 12 -2.23 -10.74 -2.56
CA ALA A 12 -1.17 -10.91 -3.54
C ALA A 12 0.16 -11.22 -2.84
N TRP A 13 0.78 -12.35 -3.16
CA TRP A 13 2.06 -12.75 -2.60
C TRP A 13 3.20 -11.88 -3.10
N TYR A 14 4.32 -11.88 -2.38
CA TYR A 14 5.48 -11.08 -2.72
C TYR A 14 5.95 -11.31 -4.16
N CYS A 15 6.03 -12.57 -4.60
CA CYS A 15 6.49 -12.94 -5.94
C CYS A 15 5.40 -12.97 -7.03
N ASP A 16 4.15 -12.60 -6.71
CA ASP A 16 3.06 -12.61 -7.69
C ASP A 16 3.27 -11.51 -8.73
N ALA A 17 3.66 -11.94 -9.93
CA ALA A 17 3.83 -11.06 -11.08
C ALA A 17 2.47 -10.60 -11.60
N GLN A 18 2.35 -9.30 -11.83
CA GLN A 18 1.16 -8.67 -12.39
C GLN A 18 1.25 -8.61 -13.92
N PRO A 19 0.10 -8.57 -14.62
CA PRO A 19 0.05 -8.42 -16.06
C PRO A 19 0.75 -7.16 -16.57
N ASP A 20 1.24 -7.19 -17.82
CA ASP A 20 1.94 -6.05 -18.43
C ASP A 20 1.12 -4.75 -18.43
N VAL A 21 -0.21 -4.84 -18.52
CA VAL A 21 -1.10 -3.68 -18.45
C VAL A 21 -1.03 -2.98 -17.07
N ALA A 22 -0.97 -3.74 -15.99
CA ALA A 22 -0.82 -3.19 -14.64
C ALA A 22 0.57 -2.59 -14.43
N VAL A 23 1.60 -3.22 -15.01
CA VAL A 23 2.98 -2.69 -15.00
C VAL A 23 3.07 -1.38 -15.77
N ALA A 24 2.45 -1.31 -16.96
CA ALA A 24 2.39 -0.08 -17.75
C ALA A 24 1.71 1.05 -16.95
N LYS A 25 0.59 0.73 -16.27
CA LYS A 25 -0.11 1.69 -15.41
C LYS A 25 0.75 2.20 -14.26
N ALA A 26 1.48 1.30 -13.59
CA ALA A 26 2.41 1.70 -12.52
C ALA A 26 3.53 2.61 -13.04
N ARG A 27 4.00 2.39 -14.27
CA ARG A 27 4.99 3.26 -14.94
C ARG A 27 4.43 4.63 -15.35
N GLU A 28 3.13 4.76 -15.56
CA GLU A 28 2.49 6.07 -15.78
C GLU A 28 2.51 6.93 -14.51
N TRP A 29 2.51 6.30 -13.33
CA TRP A 29 2.48 7.00 -12.04
C TRP A 29 3.87 7.35 -11.52
N ALA A 30 4.84 6.46 -11.71
CA ALA A 30 6.18 6.62 -11.16
C ALA A 30 7.16 7.28 -12.16
N PRO A 31 8.26 7.89 -11.66
CA PRO A 31 9.34 8.36 -12.52
C PRO A 31 9.91 7.25 -13.40
N GLU A 32 10.48 7.63 -14.53
CA GLU A 32 11.08 6.67 -15.46
C GLU A 32 12.17 5.83 -14.77
N GLY A 33 12.08 4.51 -14.94
CA GLY A 33 13.03 3.55 -14.37
C GLY A 33 12.91 3.33 -12.85
N HIS A 34 11.88 3.86 -12.19
CA HIS A 34 11.71 3.69 -10.74
C HIS A 34 11.54 2.21 -10.34
N THR A 35 12.18 1.79 -9.24
CA THR A 35 12.21 0.38 -8.81
C THR A 35 10.85 -0.17 -8.42
N SER A 36 9.92 0.70 -8.03
CA SER A 36 8.55 0.34 -7.67
C SER A 36 7.66 0.00 -8.87
N THR A 37 8.18 -0.14 -10.09
CA THR A 37 7.38 -0.50 -11.28
C THR A 37 7.70 -1.88 -11.84
N SER A 38 8.37 -2.76 -11.09
CA SER A 38 8.56 -4.15 -11.53
C SER A 38 7.24 -4.92 -11.52
N SER A 39 7.15 -6.04 -12.23
CA SER A 39 5.92 -6.86 -12.28
C SER A 39 5.50 -7.41 -10.92
N THR A 40 6.41 -7.57 -9.97
CA THR A 40 6.11 -8.04 -8.60
C THR A 40 6.01 -6.90 -7.58
N SER A 41 6.20 -5.65 -8.00
CA SER A 41 6.15 -4.48 -7.12
C SER A 41 4.77 -4.27 -6.48
N THR A 42 4.73 -3.60 -5.34
CA THR A 42 3.46 -3.22 -4.70
C THR A 42 2.67 -2.24 -5.56
N LEU A 43 3.33 -1.33 -6.30
CA LEU A 43 2.64 -0.36 -7.15
C LEU A 43 1.94 -1.06 -8.35
N ALA A 44 2.58 -2.07 -8.96
CA ALA A 44 1.94 -2.87 -10.01
C ALA A 44 0.74 -3.66 -9.47
N LYS A 45 0.85 -4.21 -8.25
CA LYS A 45 -0.28 -4.90 -7.59
C LYS A 45 -1.42 -3.94 -7.30
N LEU A 46 -1.12 -2.73 -6.86
CA LEU A 46 -2.11 -1.68 -6.65
C LEU A 46 -2.80 -1.28 -7.96
N ALA A 47 -2.04 -1.18 -9.05
CA ALA A 47 -2.61 -0.91 -10.37
C ALA A 47 -3.58 -2.01 -10.83
N CYS A 48 -3.20 -3.28 -10.69
CA CYS A 48 -4.08 -4.40 -11.00
C CYS A 48 -5.34 -4.38 -10.12
N PHE A 49 -5.19 -4.15 -8.82
CA PHE A 49 -6.31 -4.09 -7.88
C PHE A 49 -7.32 -2.99 -8.21
N VAL A 50 -6.86 -1.81 -8.62
CA VAL A 50 -7.73 -0.70 -9.01
C VAL A 50 -8.56 -1.03 -10.24
N ASP A 51 -7.95 -1.71 -11.21
CA ASP A 51 -8.63 -2.12 -12.44
C ASP A 51 -9.68 -3.22 -12.15
N ASP A 52 -9.28 -4.26 -11.42
CA ASP A 52 -10.17 -5.36 -11.00
C ASP A 52 -11.33 -4.88 -10.12
N GLY A 53 -11.10 -3.84 -9.31
CA GLY A 53 -12.05 -3.27 -8.36
C GLY A 53 -13.14 -2.38 -9.00
N GLY A 54 -13.14 -2.20 -10.32
CA GLY A 54 -14.09 -1.31 -11.00
C GLY A 54 -13.70 0.18 -10.92
N GLY A 55 -12.42 0.46 -10.64
CA GLY A 55 -11.87 1.81 -10.58
C GLY A 55 -11.93 2.47 -9.21
N MET A 56 -11.35 3.67 -9.11
CA MET A 56 -11.11 4.35 -7.83
C MET A 56 -12.39 4.67 -7.05
N SER A 57 -13.51 4.94 -7.74
CA SER A 57 -14.80 5.25 -7.10
C SER A 57 -15.37 4.09 -6.27
N ALA A 58 -15.05 2.84 -6.63
CA ALA A 58 -15.49 1.67 -5.88
C ALA A 58 -14.58 1.35 -4.68
N LEU A 59 -13.45 2.06 -4.56
CA LEU A 59 -12.43 1.82 -3.54
C LEU A 59 -12.46 2.85 -2.40
N ASP A 60 -13.53 3.63 -2.30
CA ASP A 60 -13.73 4.52 -1.15
C ASP A 60 -13.69 3.73 0.17
N GLY A 61 -13.05 4.32 1.18
CA GLY A 61 -12.76 3.66 2.46
C GLY A 61 -11.79 2.47 2.37
N THR A 62 -10.98 2.38 1.30
CA THR A 62 -9.94 1.33 1.18
C THR A 62 -8.58 1.91 1.47
N VAL A 63 -7.81 1.20 2.30
CA VAL A 63 -6.40 1.49 2.54
C VAL A 63 -5.55 0.28 2.13
N LEU A 64 -4.43 0.56 1.46
CA LEU A 64 -3.43 -0.44 1.15
C LEU A 64 -2.71 -0.82 2.44
N ALA A 65 -2.51 -2.12 2.64
CA ALA A 65 -1.73 -2.65 3.74
C ALA A 65 -0.78 -3.73 3.23
N HIS A 66 0.48 -3.71 3.67
CA HIS A 66 1.37 -4.86 3.50
C HIS A 66 0.98 -5.97 4.48
N GLN A 67 1.45 -7.19 4.23
CA GLN A 67 1.10 -8.35 5.07
C GLN A 67 1.45 -8.14 6.55
N ALA A 68 2.59 -7.50 6.84
CA ALA A 68 3.00 -7.16 8.19
C ALA A 68 2.07 -6.13 8.84
N ASP A 69 1.60 -5.15 8.06
CA ASP A 69 0.67 -4.12 8.52
C ASP A 69 -0.69 -4.73 8.92
N VAL A 70 -1.17 -5.73 8.17
CA VAL A 70 -2.40 -6.47 8.49
C VAL A 70 -2.24 -7.28 9.79
N VAL A 71 -1.12 -7.98 9.96
CA VAL A 71 -0.87 -8.73 11.21
C VAL A 71 -0.75 -7.77 12.40
N ALA A 72 -0.04 -6.65 12.24
CA ALA A 72 0.06 -5.63 13.27
C ALA A 72 -1.32 -5.06 13.63
N SER A 73 -2.18 -4.81 12.65
CA SER A 73 -3.51 -4.28 12.90
C SER A 73 -4.40 -5.23 13.69
N TRP A 74 -4.22 -6.56 13.58
CA TRP A 74 -4.90 -7.52 14.44
C TRP A 74 -4.46 -7.42 15.90
N LEU A 75 -3.21 -7.03 16.15
CA LEU A 75 -2.67 -6.91 17.50
C LEU A 75 -3.06 -5.59 18.16
N HIS A 76 -3.00 -4.47 17.44
CA HIS A 76 -3.17 -3.14 18.03
C HIS A 76 -4.47 -2.42 17.59
N GLY A 77 -5.30 -3.06 16.78
CA GLY A 77 -6.61 -2.57 16.38
C GLY A 77 -6.62 -1.29 15.51
N ARG A 78 -5.50 -0.96 14.85
CA ARG A 78 -5.42 0.24 13.98
C ARG A 78 -5.11 -0.17 12.53
N HIS A 79 -5.91 0.31 11.57
CA HIS A 79 -5.70 0.08 10.15
C HIS A 79 -4.97 1.27 9.51
N GLY A 80 -4.39 1.07 8.32
CA GLY A 80 -3.72 2.14 7.58
C GLY A 80 -2.40 2.64 8.19
N VAL A 81 -1.83 1.85 9.10
CA VAL A 81 -0.53 2.07 9.72
C VAL A 81 0.52 1.21 9.02
N THR A 82 1.68 1.77 8.71
CA THR A 82 2.83 1.07 8.13
C THR A 82 4.15 1.67 8.62
N ASP A 83 5.28 1.05 8.27
CA ASP A 83 6.62 1.57 8.52
C ASP A 83 7.33 1.98 7.22
N TRP A 84 8.46 2.69 7.33
CA TRP A 84 9.25 3.11 6.16
C TRP A 84 9.69 1.96 5.26
N ASN A 85 10.03 0.78 5.81
CA ASN A 85 10.50 -0.37 5.02
C ASN A 85 9.38 -1.00 4.20
N ASN A 86 8.15 -1.00 4.71
CA ASN A 86 6.98 -1.47 3.97
C ASN A 86 6.52 -0.41 2.97
N ALA A 87 6.37 0.84 3.41
CA ALA A 87 6.02 1.96 2.54
C ALA A 87 6.99 2.13 1.36
N LEU A 88 8.30 1.88 1.55
CA LEU A 88 9.32 1.95 0.49
C LEU A 88 9.02 1.01 -0.68
N LYS A 89 8.39 -0.14 -0.43
CA LYS A 89 8.02 -1.12 -1.48
C LYS A 89 6.95 -0.57 -2.44
N LEU A 90 6.21 0.44 -2.00
CA LEU A 90 5.23 1.16 -2.80
C LEU A 90 5.83 2.39 -3.51
N GLY A 91 6.96 2.91 -3.00
CA GLY A 91 7.64 4.10 -3.53
C GLY A 91 7.79 5.24 -2.52
N PHE A 92 7.58 5.01 -1.23
CA PHE A 92 7.88 5.99 -0.18
C PHE A 92 9.35 6.44 -0.23
N ASP A 93 9.59 7.74 -0.04
CA ASP A 93 10.95 8.28 0.04
C ASP A 93 11.47 8.17 1.48
N ALA A 94 12.24 7.13 1.76
CA ALA A 94 12.84 6.89 3.07
C ALA A 94 13.96 7.90 3.44
N LYS A 95 14.38 8.79 2.54
CA LYS A 95 15.30 9.90 2.87
C LYS A 95 14.52 11.14 3.29
N ALA A 96 13.46 11.47 2.54
CA ALA A 96 12.58 12.60 2.85
C ALA A 96 11.55 12.28 3.95
N LEU A 97 11.40 10.99 4.28
CA LEU A 97 10.40 10.47 5.23
C LEU A 97 8.97 10.87 4.84
N SER A 98 8.68 10.87 3.54
CA SER A 98 7.38 11.27 3.01
C SER A 98 7.00 10.46 1.77
N TRP A 99 5.70 10.50 1.44
CA TRP A 99 5.26 10.14 0.11
C TRP A 99 5.83 11.15 -0.90
N PRO A 100 6.52 10.71 -1.96
CA PRO A 100 7.05 11.63 -2.97
C PRO A 100 5.90 12.21 -3.81
N ASP A 101 6.12 13.41 -4.37
CA ASP A 101 5.09 14.17 -5.09
C ASP A 101 4.38 13.35 -6.16
N TRP A 102 5.12 12.56 -6.94
CA TRP A 102 4.56 11.73 -8.01
C TRP A 102 3.52 10.72 -7.50
N LEU A 103 3.74 10.16 -6.30
CA LEU A 103 2.83 9.19 -5.69
C LEU A 103 1.70 9.89 -4.93
N ALA A 104 2.01 11.00 -4.27
CA ALA A 104 1.03 11.83 -3.57
C ALA A 104 0.02 12.49 -4.53
N SER A 105 0.40 12.75 -5.78
CA SER A 105 -0.47 13.24 -6.85
C SER A 105 -1.10 12.13 -7.70
N ALA A 106 -0.72 10.87 -7.49
CA ALA A 106 -1.24 9.77 -8.30
C ALA A 106 -2.73 9.52 -8.00
N PRO A 107 -3.50 8.97 -8.96
CA PRO A 107 -4.92 8.62 -8.72
C PRO A 107 -5.14 7.68 -7.54
N VAL A 108 -4.10 6.93 -7.16
CA VAL A 108 -4.12 5.96 -6.06
C VAL A 108 -3.71 6.54 -4.70
N ALA A 109 -3.36 7.83 -4.64
CA ALA A 109 -2.97 8.51 -3.39
C ALA A 109 -3.97 8.32 -2.23
N PRO A 110 -5.30 8.30 -2.46
CA PRO A 110 -6.27 8.04 -1.38
C PRO A 110 -6.15 6.66 -0.74
N LEU A 111 -5.53 5.69 -1.42
CA LEU A 111 -5.36 4.32 -0.94
C LEU A 111 -4.07 4.13 -0.12
N LEU A 112 -3.18 5.12 -0.08
CA LEU A 112 -1.90 5.00 0.60
C LEU A 112 -2.10 4.86 2.12
N PRO A 113 -1.24 4.11 2.83
CA PRO A 113 -1.21 4.13 4.29
C PRO A 113 -1.11 5.57 4.81
N ARG A 114 -2.00 5.93 5.75
CA ARG A 114 -2.10 7.30 6.28
C ARG A 114 -1.02 7.59 7.32
N ALA A 115 -0.68 6.59 8.13
CA ALA A 115 0.31 6.70 9.18
C ALA A 115 1.54 5.88 8.82
N VAL A 116 2.66 6.55 8.54
CA VAL A 116 3.95 5.91 8.24
C VAL A 116 4.91 6.24 9.38
N HIS A 117 5.37 5.22 10.10
CA HIS A 117 6.23 5.36 11.28
C HIS A 117 7.67 4.95 11.02
N ALA A 118 8.57 5.42 11.88
CA ALA A 118 9.93 4.91 11.92
C ALA A 118 9.94 3.42 12.34
N PRO A 119 10.82 2.59 11.78
CA PRO A 119 11.02 1.23 12.28
C PRO A 119 11.35 1.23 13.78
N GLY A 120 10.57 0.49 14.57
CA GLY A 120 10.72 0.41 16.02
C GLY A 120 9.98 1.50 16.82
N GLU A 121 9.29 2.43 16.16
CA GLU A 121 8.40 3.38 16.81
C GLU A 121 7.16 2.67 17.38
N LEU A 122 6.72 3.09 18.56
CA LEU A 122 5.54 2.53 19.21
C LEU A 122 4.27 3.02 18.49
N VAL A 123 3.48 2.09 17.94
CA VAL A 123 2.19 2.41 17.31
C VAL A 123 1.08 2.46 18.37
N ALA A 124 0.84 1.34 19.05
CA ALA A 124 -0.17 1.18 20.09
C ALA A 124 0.10 -0.08 20.93
N PRO A 125 -0.48 -0.16 22.15
CA PRO A 125 -0.53 -1.42 22.91
C PRO A 125 -1.27 -2.51 22.15
N VAL A 126 -0.98 -3.77 22.52
CA VAL A 126 -1.76 -4.92 22.07
C VAL A 126 -3.14 -4.86 22.73
N THR A 127 -4.20 -5.15 21.97
CA THR A 127 -5.58 -5.23 22.45
C THR A 127 -5.80 -6.47 23.30
N GLU A 128 -6.81 -6.48 24.16
CA GLU A 128 -7.09 -7.64 25.02
C GLU A 128 -7.59 -8.86 24.22
N GLU A 129 -8.13 -8.62 23.03
CA GLU A 129 -8.73 -9.62 22.14
C GLU A 129 -7.75 -10.33 21.20
N ALA A 130 -6.47 -9.95 21.23
CA ALA A 130 -5.41 -10.50 20.38
C ALA A 130 -4.73 -11.73 21.00
#